data_AF-A0A925A7Z9-F1
#
_entry.id   AF-A0A925A7Z9-F1
#
_cell.length_a   1.000
_cell.length_b   1.000
_cell.length_c   1.000
_cell.angle_alpha   90.00
_cell.angle_beta   90.00
_cell.angle_gamma   90.00
#
_symmetry.space_group_name_H-M   'P 1'
#
loop_
_entity.id
_entity.type
_entity.pdbx_description
1 polymer ?
#
loop_
_entity_poly.entity_id
_entity_poly.type
_entity_poly.pdbx_seq_one_letter_code
_entity_poly.pdbx_strand_id
1 'polypeptide(L)'
;MESNPKFIKDFSKEQSQEERDQLATEIKNTRAKYFQSKEQESNLELEEIEKTKTSLEKISDFLPTRIKDFLKFVKIRSTLPQVESQIEKDVQSDDLPEPMIEAKTAIDKFYTKQKKKWSESPYSKEDITEYFSPEHLSSLTLEEYILLLQRFPSQMVTHVTRQGVRDHVGAVNHFAGVDKLWNGFKEIVEDGALKSSFAIHVTDNAKEDVFINFLNLKNKTKPEAMRDINYIIGEESQHHHGSFADIRSVHFATEEVADAHYGSETGNEIFFAYPSAMIASQYVFSGQLSNANGGYHNNQWVFADEKGGLSIDSSIVFIPKNVPVDRNTGSKYELNESLEPIKNEELFNQLFDLISQDDFKEFAVKYEQVLGNSHLDINTFLNGTYTKTNYTKAFEDKMNEAIETLVSKFAITDKNLYQVVLTYEFLRNIVIGEAKENRIYDSLKKIGLSFSLAKDTVSSEEYWENYFNKNPNIKKPSKIVYYEQTDPTLALKTWKSEKGLYKKDKNQNIGFVENYVDLSNTEEVKSKIPFVSRFKSLANDIAERFYDDN
;
A
#
# COMPACT_ATOMS: atom_id res chain seq x y z
N MET A 1 -0.51 26.34 2.48
CA MET A 1 0.95 26.49 2.29
C MET A 1 1.53 25.11 2.54
N GLU A 2 2.12 24.45 1.55
CA GLU A 2 2.76 23.15 1.79
C GLU A 2 3.99 23.37 2.67
N SER A 3 3.90 22.88 3.90
CA SER A 3 5.02 22.87 4.83
C SER A 3 6.09 21.93 4.28
N ASN A 4 7.28 22.44 3.92
CA ASN A 4 8.39 21.55 3.61
C ASN A 4 8.71 20.63 4.81
N PRO A 5 9.04 19.34 4.58
CA PRO A 5 9.36 18.40 5.64
C PRO A 5 10.47 18.90 6.56
N LYS A 6 10.36 18.57 7.85
CA LYS A 6 11.32 18.98 8.87
C LYS A 6 12.75 18.57 8.51
N PHE A 7 12.94 17.32 8.07
CA PHE A 7 14.27 16.80 7.71
C PHE A 7 14.91 17.55 6.52
N ILE A 8 14.13 18.06 5.56
CA ILE A 8 14.67 18.91 4.48
C ILE A 8 15.07 20.29 5.01
N LYS A 9 14.28 20.86 5.92
CA LYS A 9 14.61 22.14 6.56
C LYS A 9 15.91 21.99 7.34
N ASP A 10 16.05 20.94 8.14
CA ASP A 10 17.23 20.69 8.96
C ASP A 10 18.46 20.39 8.08
N PHE A 11 18.33 19.53 7.06
CA PHE A 11 19.38 19.33 6.05
C PHE A 11 19.84 20.64 5.40
N SER A 12 18.91 21.51 4.99
CA SER A 12 19.29 22.77 4.34
C SER A 12 20.02 23.74 5.27
N LYS A 13 19.74 23.70 6.59
CA LYS A 13 20.47 24.50 7.59
C LYS A 13 21.89 23.99 7.76
N GLU A 14 22.08 22.68 7.74
CA GLU A 14 23.40 22.07 7.93
C GLU A 14 24.27 22.13 6.67
N GLN A 15 23.69 21.80 5.51
CA GLN A 15 24.43 21.57 4.27
C GLN A 15 24.34 22.72 3.27
N SER A 16 23.49 23.73 3.51
CA SER A 16 23.25 24.83 2.55
C SER A 16 22.95 26.16 3.24
N GLN A 17 23.59 26.41 4.38
CA GLN A 17 23.38 27.64 5.17
C GLN A 17 23.66 28.91 4.36
N GLU A 18 24.74 28.94 3.58
CA GLU A 18 25.07 30.11 2.74
C GLU A 18 23.98 30.41 1.70
N GLU A 19 23.45 29.38 1.03
CA GLU A 19 22.35 29.53 0.07
C GLU A 19 21.07 30.02 0.75
N ARG A 20 20.81 29.59 2.00
CA ARG A 20 19.68 30.08 2.80
C ARG A 20 19.83 31.57 3.12
N ASP A 21 21.02 32.00 3.52
CA ASP A 21 21.29 33.39 3.88
C ASP A 21 21.22 34.32 2.67
N GLN A 22 21.68 33.86 1.50
CA GLN A 22 21.53 34.55 0.23
C GLN A 22 20.05 34.72 -0.14
N LEU A 23 19.25 33.65 -0.08
CA LEU A 23 17.81 33.72 -0.35
C LEU A 23 17.09 34.65 0.63
N ALA A 24 17.41 34.58 1.92
CA ALA A 24 16.82 35.46 2.93
C ALA A 24 17.11 36.93 2.64
N THR A 25 18.33 37.24 2.18
CA THR A 25 18.74 38.58 1.77
C THR A 25 17.99 39.03 0.52
N GLU A 26 17.84 38.15 -0.48
CA GLU A 26 17.07 38.44 -1.70
C GLU A 26 15.61 38.76 -1.38
N ILE A 27 14.93 37.90 -0.62
CA ILE A 27 13.54 38.11 -0.19
C ILE A 27 13.39 39.42 0.59
N LYS A 28 14.31 39.70 1.52
CA LYS A 28 14.30 40.94 2.30
C LYS A 28 14.42 42.16 1.40
N ASN A 29 15.33 42.14 0.42
CA ASN A 29 15.54 43.23 -0.52
C ASN A 29 14.32 43.44 -1.43
N THR A 30 13.73 42.37 -1.95
CA THR A 30 12.52 42.42 -2.79
C THR A 30 11.33 43.00 -2.02
N ARG A 31 11.12 42.55 -0.77
CA ARG A 31 10.07 43.13 0.10
C ARG A 31 10.35 44.59 0.47
N ALA A 32 11.59 44.93 0.80
CA ALA A 32 11.97 46.30 1.15
C ALA A 32 11.72 47.28 -0.01
N LYS A 33 12.06 46.89 -1.25
CA LYS A 33 11.76 47.69 -2.45
C LYS A 33 10.27 47.93 -2.63
N TYR A 34 9.44 46.90 -2.46
CA TYR A 34 7.99 47.02 -2.57
C TYR A 34 7.39 47.97 -1.53
N PHE A 35 7.79 47.83 -0.26
CA PHE A 35 7.27 48.71 0.78
C PHE A 35 7.77 50.15 0.64
N GLN A 36 9.01 50.35 0.18
CA GLN A 36 9.50 51.69 -0.17
C GLN A 36 8.73 52.31 -1.34
N SER A 37 8.42 51.55 -2.39
CA SER A 37 7.63 52.08 -3.51
C SER A 37 6.20 52.41 -3.08
N LYS A 38 5.60 51.58 -2.22
CA LYS A 38 4.27 51.84 -1.66
C LYS A 38 4.24 53.06 -0.73
N GLU A 39 5.27 53.24 0.08
CA GLU A 39 5.42 54.42 0.93
C GLU A 39 5.61 55.70 0.09
N GLN A 40 6.39 55.62 -1.00
CA GLN A 40 6.54 56.73 -1.95
C GLN A 40 5.23 57.05 -2.68
N GLU A 41 4.48 56.05 -3.17
CA GLU A 41 3.15 56.24 -3.76
C GLU A 41 2.20 56.92 -2.76
N SER A 42 2.15 56.43 -1.52
CA SER A 42 1.28 56.98 -0.47
C SER A 42 1.65 58.42 -0.12
N ASN A 43 2.94 58.74 -0.06
CA ASN A 43 3.42 60.10 0.21
C ASN A 43 3.11 61.05 -0.95
N LEU A 44 3.20 60.59 -2.20
CA LEU A 44 2.80 61.38 -3.38
C LEU A 44 1.30 61.65 -3.40
N GLU A 45 0.47 60.66 -3.07
CA GLU A 45 -0.98 60.82 -2.93
C GLU A 45 -1.33 61.81 -1.80
N LEU A 46 -0.65 61.74 -0.66
CA LEU A 46 -0.82 62.69 0.44
C LEU A 46 -0.42 64.11 0.04
N GLU A 47 0.68 64.29 -0.70
CA GLU A 47 1.07 65.59 -1.24
C GLU A 47 0.04 66.14 -2.24
N GLU A 48 -0.55 65.30 -3.09
CA GLU A 48 -1.63 65.71 -4.00
C GLU A 48 -2.89 66.11 -3.23
N ILE A 49 -3.24 65.38 -2.17
CA ILE A 49 -4.35 65.73 -1.27
C ILE A 49 -4.07 67.06 -0.58
N GLU A 50 -2.86 67.28 -0.06
CA GLU A 50 -2.48 68.54 0.59
C GLU A 50 -2.46 69.72 -0.39
N LYS A 51 -1.93 69.54 -1.61
CA LYS A 51 -1.99 70.56 -2.68
C LYS A 51 -3.43 70.88 -3.05
N THR A 52 -4.29 69.86 -3.12
CA THR A 52 -5.72 70.03 -3.39
C THR A 52 -6.40 70.77 -2.25
N LYS A 53 -6.11 70.42 -0.99
CA LYS A 53 -6.62 71.08 0.22
C LYS A 53 -6.16 72.53 0.32
N THR A 54 -4.89 72.81 0.06
CA THR A 54 -4.33 74.17 0.05
C THR A 54 -4.93 75.01 -1.07
N SER A 55 -5.19 74.40 -2.24
CA SER A 55 -5.88 75.06 -3.35
C SER A 55 -7.35 75.34 -3.01
N LEU A 56 -7.99 74.46 -2.25
CA LEU A 56 -9.35 74.64 -1.71
C LEU A 56 -9.42 75.75 -0.65
N GLU A 57 -8.43 75.85 0.25
CA GLU A 57 -8.33 76.91 1.26
C GLU A 57 -8.13 78.29 0.58
N LYS A 58 -7.29 78.36 -0.45
CA LYS A 58 -7.13 79.59 -1.27
C LYS A 58 -8.39 79.99 -2.03
N ILE A 59 -9.27 79.03 -2.36
CA ILE A 59 -10.60 79.29 -2.96
C ILE A 59 -11.62 79.71 -1.90
N SER A 60 -11.48 79.23 -0.66
CA SER A 60 -12.30 79.62 0.51
C SER A 60 -12.12 81.09 0.89
N ASP A 61 -10.90 81.63 0.76
CA ASP A 61 -10.59 83.02 1.12
C ASP A 61 -11.05 84.05 0.08
N PHE A 62 -11.53 83.62 -1.08
CA PHE A 62 -12.09 84.47 -2.13
C PHE A 62 -13.49 84.00 -2.52
N LEU A 63 -14.48 84.41 -1.75
CA LEU A 63 -15.87 84.47 -2.23
C LEU A 63 -16.39 85.89 -2.07
N PRO A 64 -16.72 86.56 -3.19
CA PRO A 64 -17.85 86.07 -3.97
C PRO A 64 -17.65 86.18 -5.48
N THR A 65 -17.54 85.06 -6.22
CA THR A 65 -18.43 84.75 -7.36
C THR A 65 -18.07 83.45 -8.12
N ARG A 66 -19.13 82.67 -8.42
CA ARG A 66 -19.31 81.65 -9.49
C ARG A 66 -19.07 80.16 -9.18
N ILE A 67 -20.18 79.49 -8.82
CA ILE A 67 -20.77 78.19 -9.24
C ILE A 67 -19.88 77.11 -9.92
N LYS A 68 -18.89 77.45 -10.77
CA LYS A 68 -17.96 76.48 -11.39
C LYS A 68 -17.07 75.78 -10.35
N ASP A 69 -16.68 76.49 -9.30
CA ASP A 69 -15.82 75.92 -8.25
C ASP A 69 -16.60 75.06 -7.25
N PHE A 70 -17.90 75.35 -7.04
CA PHE A 70 -18.81 74.47 -6.30
C PHE A 70 -19.01 73.12 -7.01
N LEU A 71 -19.14 73.11 -8.34
CA LEU A 71 -19.23 71.86 -9.11
C LEU A 71 -17.93 71.05 -9.09
N LYS A 72 -16.75 71.70 -9.05
CA LYS A 72 -15.46 71.01 -8.81
C LYS A 72 -15.37 70.46 -7.38
N PHE A 73 -15.83 71.22 -6.38
CA PHE A 73 -15.87 70.81 -4.98
C PHE A 73 -16.77 69.60 -4.76
N VAL A 74 -17.97 69.61 -5.36
CA VAL A 74 -18.92 68.48 -5.33
C VAL A 74 -18.33 67.26 -6.06
N LYS A 75 -17.60 67.47 -7.17
CA LYS A 75 -16.94 66.37 -7.91
C LYS A 75 -15.82 65.72 -7.10
N ILE A 76 -14.95 66.49 -6.45
CA ILE A 76 -13.86 65.99 -5.60
C ILE A 76 -14.41 65.31 -4.33
N ARG A 77 -15.45 65.89 -3.70
CA ARG A 77 -16.13 65.30 -2.54
C ARG A 77 -16.91 64.03 -2.90
N SER A 78 -17.34 63.88 -4.15
CA SER A 78 -17.97 62.65 -4.64
C SER A 78 -16.97 61.53 -4.99
N THR A 79 -15.70 61.87 -5.24
CA THR A 79 -14.64 60.89 -5.54
C THR A 79 -13.87 60.43 -4.31
N LEU A 80 -13.86 61.19 -3.20
CA LEU A 80 -13.22 60.79 -1.94
C LEU A 80 -13.70 59.41 -1.41
N PRO A 81 -15.03 59.13 -1.36
CA PRO A 81 -15.53 57.82 -0.92
C PRO A 81 -15.14 56.68 -1.88
N GLN A 82 -14.90 56.99 -3.17
CA GLN A 82 -14.44 56.00 -4.14
C GLN A 82 -12.96 55.65 -3.94
N VAL A 83 -12.13 56.62 -3.57
CA VAL A 83 -10.71 56.40 -3.21
C VAL A 83 -10.61 55.63 -1.90
N GLU A 84 -11.40 56.00 -0.88
CA GLU A 84 -11.48 55.25 0.38
C GLU A 84 -11.99 53.82 0.17
N SER A 85 -12.99 53.62 -0.69
CA SER A 85 -13.48 52.30 -1.08
C SER A 85 -12.47 51.50 -1.91
N GLN A 86 -11.62 52.14 -2.71
CA GLN A 86 -10.58 51.47 -3.49
C GLN A 86 -9.44 51.01 -2.58
N ILE A 87 -9.07 51.83 -1.59
CA ILE A 87 -8.11 51.47 -0.53
C ILE A 87 -8.68 50.33 0.33
N GLU A 88 -9.96 50.35 0.71
CA GLU A 88 -10.61 49.22 1.41
C GLU A 88 -10.67 47.94 0.55
N LYS A 89 -10.87 48.05 -0.76
CA LYS A 89 -10.86 46.91 -1.69
C LYS A 89 -9.47 46.32 -1.91
N ASP A 90 -8.44 47.15 -2.00
CA ASP A 90 -7.04 46.71 -2.11
C ASP A 90 -6.53 46.08 -0.79
N VAL A 91 -7.13 46.44 0.35
CA VAL A 91 -6.92 45.80 1.66
C VAL A 91 -7.73 44.49 1.80
N GLN A 92 -8.81 44.30 1.04
CA GLN A 92 -9.68 43.12 1.07
C GLN A 92 -9.44 42.12 -0.09
N SER A 93 -8.54 42.39 -1.04
CA SER A 93 -8.23 41.44 -2.11
C SER A 93 -7.35 40.31 -1.59
N ASP A 94 -7.82 39.06 -1.69
CA ASP A 94 -7.09 37.82 -1.34
C ASP A 94 -5.86 37.54 -2.25
N ASP A 95 -5.55 38.41 -3.22
CA ASP A 95 -4.40 38.28 -4.09
C ASP A 95 -3.13 38.81 -3.41
N LEU A 96 -2.18 37.91 -3.16
CA LEU A 96 -0.86 38.26 -2.63
C LEU A 96 -0.18 39.28 -3.58
N PRO A 97 0.41 40.38 -3.06
CA PRO A 97 1.18 41.30 -3.88
C PRO A 97 2.27 40.58 -4.68
N GLU A 98 2.56 41.04 -5.91
CA GLU A 98 3.55 40.42 -6.80
C GLU A 98 4.91 40.10 -6.11
N PRO A 99 5.49 40.99 -5.28
CA PRO A 99 6.72 40.69 -4.55
C PRO A 99 6.59 39.58 -3.48
N MET A 100 5.39 39.34 -2.97
CA MET A 100 5.10 38.19 -2.10
C MET A 100 4.96 36.89 -2.91
N ILE A 101 4.40 36.94 -4.12
CA ILE A 101 4.37 35.82 -5.07
C ILE A 101 5.79 35.46 -5.52
N GLU A 102 6.63 36.45 -5.83
CA GLU A 102 8.05 36.26 -6.16
C GLU A 102 8.82 35.62 -5.01
N ALA A 103 8.65 36.14 -3.78
CA ALA A 103 9.28 35.56 -2.59
C ALA A 103 8.86 34.11 -2.37
N LYS A 104 7.56 33.79 -2.56
CA LYS A 104 7.04 32.42 -2.47
C LYS A 104 7.70 31.53 -3.54
N THR A 105 7.74 31.98 -4.78
CA THR A 105 8.34 31.26 -5.90
C THR A 105 9.83 31.01 -5.67
N ALA A 106 10.55 31.97 -5.10
CA ALA A 106 11.97 31.84 -4.76
C ALA A 106 12.19 30.78 -3.66
N ILE A 107 11.34 30.78 -2.62
CA ILE A 107 11.35 29.74 -1.57
C ILE A 107 11.07 28.36 -2.16
N ASP A 108 10.07 28.23 -3.02
CA ASP A 108 9.69 26.95 -3.63
C ASP A 108 10.81 26.41 -4.54
N LYS A 109 11.44 27.29 -5.34
CA LYS A 109 12.62 26.95 -6.15
C LYS A 109 13.80 26.53 -5.27
N PHE A 110 14.04 27.22 -4.16
CA PHE A 110 15.10 26.86 -3.22
C PHE A 110 14.88 25.46 -2.65
N TYR A 111 13.70 25.18 -2.07
CA TYR A 111 13.44 23.88 -1.48
C TYR A 111 13.35 22.76 -2.51
N THR A 112 12.96 23.04 -3.75
CA THR A 112 13.07 22.06 -4.86
C THR A 112 14.53 21.64 -5.08
N LYS A 113 15.47 22.59 -5.06
CA LYS A 113 16.91 22.28 -5.14
C LYS A 113 17.39 21.51 -3.91
N GLN A 114 16.94 21.87 -2.71
CA GLN A 114 17.33 21.17 -1.48
C GLN A 114 16.83 19.73 -1.44
N LYS A 115 15.61 19.45 -1.91
CA LYS A 115 15.07 18.08 -2.05
C LYS A 115 15.95 17.23 -2.97
N LYS A 116 16.41 17.80 -4.09
CA LYS A 116 17.34 17.13 -4.99
C LYS A 116 18.68 16.83 -4.31
N LYS A 117 19.31 17.85 -3.69
CA LYS A 117 20.57 17.67 -2.93
C LYS A 117 20.44 16.62 -1.85
N TRP A 118 19.35 16.64 -1.09
CA TRP A 118 19.02 15.63 -0.08
C TRP A 118 19.01 14.22 -0.69
N SER A 119 18.26 14.04 -1.77
CA SER A 119 18.14 12.73 -2.43
C SER A 119 19.48 12.19 -2.95
N GLU A 120 20.41 13.07 -3.31
CA GLU A 120 21.74 12.71 -3.85
C GLU A 120 22.82 12.57 -2.76
N SER A 121 22.53 13.02 -1.54
CA SER A 121 23.50 13.03 -0.45
C SER A 121 23.79 11.62 0.08
N PRO A 122 25.04 11.33 0.47
CA PRO A 122 25.38 10.07 1.12
C PRO A 122 24.62 9.94 2.44
N TYR A 123 24.48 8.71 2.94
CA TYR A 123 23.87 8.43 4.23
C TYR A 123 24.73 7.49 5.06
N SER A 124 24.56 7.52 6.37
CA SER A 124 25.18 6.59 7.32
C SER A 124 24.17 5.58 7.89
N LYS A 125 24.65 4.67 8.74
CA LYS A 125 23.80 3.73 9.47
C LYS A 125 22.94 4.45 10.50
N GLU A 126 23.49 5.47 11.15
CA GLU A 126 22.82 6.33 12.12
C GLU A 126 21.67 7.11 11.46
N ASP A 127 21.88 7.61 10.23
CA ASP A 127 20.80 8.21 9.45
C ASP A 127 19.62 7.23 9.28
N ILE A 128 19.89 5.97 8.91
CA ILE A 128 18.83 4.96 8.77
C ILE A 128 18.12 4.73 10.10
N THR A 129 18.86 4.53 11.19
CA THR A 129 18.28 4.31 12.53
C THR A 129 17.38 5.45 12.96
N GLU A 130 17.75 6.71 12.67
CA GLU A 130 16.95 7.88 13.01
C GLU A 130 15.68 7.98 12.14
N TYR A 131 15.85 7.99 10.82
CA TYR A 131 14.76 8.27 9.88
C TYR A 131 13.81 7.09 9.65
N PHE A 132 14.23 5.85 9.94
CA PHE A 132 13.38 4.67 9.76
C PHE A 132 12.85 4.10 11.08
N SER A 133 12.76 4.91 12.13
CA SER A 133 12.00 4.57 13.34
C SER A 133 10.48 4.52 13.04
N PRO A 134 9.71 3.63 13.70
CA PRO A 134 8.26 3.54 13.51
C PRO A 134 7.55 4.87 13.75
N GLU A 135 7.98 5.63 14.76
CA GLU A 135 7.42 6.93 15.14
C GLU A 135 7.67 7.98 14.05
N HIS A 136 8.90 8.05 13.53
CA HIS A 136 9.22 8.99 12.46
C HIS A 136 8.39 8.69 11.21
N LEU A 137 8.42 7.45 10.73
CA LEU A 137 7.69 7.02 9.54
C LEU A 137 6.19 7.23 9.67
N SER A 138 5.62 6.98 10.85
CA SER A 138 4.21 7.23 11.13
C SER A 138 3.84 8.71 11.03
N SER A 139 4.76 9.61 11.41
CA SER A 139 4.52 11.06 11.39
C SER A 139 4.55 11.70 10.00
N LEU A 140 5.09 11.01 8.99
CA LEU A 140 5.24 11.56 7.64
C LEU A 140 3.91 11.51 6.87
N THR A 141 3.70 12.49 6.00
CA THR A 141 2.76 12.35 4.87
C THR A 141 3.30 11.37 3.82
N LEU A 142 2.47 10.94 2.87
CA LEU A 142 2.92 10.05 1.78
C LEU A 142 4.05 10.68 0.94
N GLU A 143 3.95 11.97 0.64
CA GLU A 143 4.94 12.71 -0.15
C GLU A 143 6.28 12.84 0.58
N GLU A 144 6.23 13.09 1.90
CA GLU A 144 7.43 13.15 2.73
C GLU A 144 8.09 11.76 2.87
N TYR A 145 7.29 10.71 2.99
CA TYR A 145 7.75 9.33 3.02
C TYR A 145 8.45 8.93 1.72
N ILE A 146 7.86 9.27 0.56
CA ILE A 146 8.48 9.04 -0.75
C ILE A 146 9.80 9.79 -0.85
N LEU A 147 9.84 11.06 -0.45
CA LEU A 147 11.05 11.88 -0.48
C LEU A 147 12.15 11.31 0.43
N LEU A 148 11.79 10.71 1.57
CA LEU A 148 12.73 10.00 2.41
C LEU A 148 13.33 8.81 1.64
N LEU A 149 12.49 7.94 1.07
CA LEU A 149 12.92 6.76 0.30
C LEU A 149 13.77 7.08 -0.94
N GLN A 150 13.69 8.30 -1.48
CA GLN A 150 14.57 8.72 -2.59
C GLN A 150 16.04 8.87 -2.17
N ARG A 151 16.34 9.12 -0.89
CA ARG A 151 17.73 9.20 -0.39
C ARG A 151 18.30 7.83 -0.04
N PHE A 152 17.50 6.95 0.57
CA PHE A 152 17.91 5.70 1.21
C PHE A 152 17.64 4.45 0.36
N PRO A 153 18.06 3.23 0.80
CA PRO A 153 17.62 1.99 0.18
C PRO A 153 16.09 1.92 0.16
N SER A 154 15.54 1.78 -1.04
CA SER A 154 14.10 1.84 -1.30
C SER A 154 13.46 0.46 -1.41
N GLN A 155 14.19 -0.59 -1.02
CA GLN A 155 13.61 -1.93 -0.92
C GLN A 155 12.50 -1.97 0.11
N MET A 156 11.48 -2.76 -0.17
CA MET A 156 10.32 -2.93 0.69
C MET A 156 10.06 -4.39 0.99
N VAL A 157 9.56 -4.64 2.19
CA VAL A 157 8.90 -5.89 2.55
C VAL A 157 7.40 -5.68 2.54
N THR A 158 6.64 -6.68 2.11
CA THR A 158 5.19 -6.58 1.98
C THR A 158 4.46 -7.68 2.76
N HIS A 159 3.27 -7.33 3.25
CA HIS A 159 2.35 -8.25 3.87
C HIS A 159 0.98 -8.12 3.22
N VAL A 160 0.59 -9.12 2.45
CA VAL A 160 -0.76 -9.19 1.86
C VAL A 160 -1.78 -9.61 2.92
N THR A 161 -2.95 -9.00 2.89
CA THR A 161 -4.03 -9.28 3.84
C THR A 161 -4.94 -10.38 3.32
N ARG A 162 -5.60 -11.06 4.25
CA ARG A 162 -6.73 -11.93 3.94
C ARG A 162 -8.03 -11.15 4.04
N GLN A 163 -8.24 -10.22 3.11
CA GLN A 163 -9.50 -9.48 3.00
C GLN A 163 -10.31 -10.03 1.82
N GLY A 164 -11.60 -10.30 2.05
CA GLY A 164 -12.47 -10.90 1.04
C GLY A 164 -12.47 -12.43 1.09
N VAL A 165 -13.04 -13.06 0.06
CA VAL A 165 -13.11 -14.53 -0.02
C VAL A 165 -11.75 -15.07 -0.43
N ARG A 166 -11.25 -16.08 0.29
CA ARG A 166 -10.01 -16.77 -0.07
C ARG A 166 -10.21 -17.73 -1.25
N ASP A 167 -10.10 -17.20 -2.46
CA ASP A 167 -10.38 -17.92 -3.72
C ASP A 167 -9.18 -18.67 -4.29
N HIS A 168 -7.95 -18.36 -3.89
CA HIS A 168 -6.75 -19.00 -4.42
C HIS A 168 -5.76 -19.48 -3.34
N VAL A 169 -4.92 -20.44 -3.74
CA VAL A 169 -3.81 -20.98 -2.95
C VAL A 169 -2.65 -21.39 -3.85
N GLY A 170 -1.48 -20.83 -3.58
CA GLY A 170 -0.25 -21.06 -4.34
C GLY A 170 0.59 -22.23 -3.83
N ALA A 171 0.13 -22.98 -2.81
CA ALA A 171 0.87 -24.12 -2.26
C ALA A 171 -0.03 -25.18 -1.62
N VAL A 172 0.37 -26.45 -1.78
CA VAL A 172 -0.33 -27.67 -1.29
C VAL A 172 -0.48 -27.72 0.24
N ASN A 173 0.20 -26.86 1.00
CA ASN A 173 0.10 -26.84 2.46
C ASN A 173 -0.51 -25.54 3.01
N HIS A 174 -1.06 -24.67 2.16
CA HIS A 174 -1.58 -23.34 2.55
C HIS A 174 -3.11 -23.22 2.38
N PHE A 175 -3.88 -24.27 2.67
CA PHE A 175 -5.34 -24.31 2.45
C PHE A 175 -6.21 -23.69 3.57
N ALA A 176 -5.60 -23.16 4.64
CA ALA A 176 -6.36 -22.66 5.79
C ALA A 176 -7.36 -21.54 5.44
N GLY A 177 -8.66 -21.77 5.61
CA GLY A 177 -9.66 -20.73 5.36
C GLY A 177 -10.00 -20.48 3.90
N VAL A 178 -9.58 -21.37 3.00
CA VAL A 178 -10.01 -21.38 1.60
C VAL A 178 -11.54 -21.44 1.50
N ASP A 179 -12.09 -20.74 0.51
CA ASP A 179 -13.53 -20.63 0.23
C ASP A 179 -14.34 -19.95 1.35
N LYS A 180 -13.68 -19.23 2.25
CA LYS A 180 -14.31 -18.45 3.32
C LYS A 180 -14.03 -16.97 3.18
N LEU A 181 -14.98 -16.16 3.62
CA LEU A 181 -14.79 -14.72 3.80
C LEU A 181 -13.84 -14.45 4.98
N TRP A 182 -12.88 -13.56 4.78
CA TRP A 182 -11.98 -13.05 5.81
C TRP A 182 -12.02 -11.52 5.86
N ASN A 183 -11.87 -10.98 7.07
CA ASN A 183 -11.86 -9.53 7.35
C ASN A 183 -10.47 -9.04 7.76
N GLY A 184 -9.40 -9.68 7.25
CA GLY A 184 -8.04 -9.46 7.74
C GLY A 184 -7.59 -8.00 7.67
N PHE A 185 -7.98 -7.25 6.62
CA PHE A 185 -7.64 -5.82 6.58
C PHE A 185 -8.44 -5.00 7.59
N LYS A 186 -9.75 -5.27 7.75
CA LYS A 186 -10.60 -4.60 8.76
C LYS A 186 -10.05 -4.81 10.17
N GLU A 187 -9.72 -6.05 10.51
CA GLU A 187 -9.15 -6.41 11.82
C GLU A 187 -7.81 -5.69 12.08
N ILE A 188 -6.94 -5.60 11.07
CA ILE A 188 -5.66 -4.89 11.20
C ILE A 188 -5.85 -3.37 11.36
N VAL A 189 -6.78 -2.74 10.65
CA VAL A 189 -7.02 -1.29 10.81
C VAL A 189 -7.76 -0.94 12.11
N GLU A 190 -8.57 -1.86 12.64
CA GLU A 190 -9.18 -1.76 13.96
C GLU A 190 -8.14 -1.81 15.07
N ASP A 191 -7.16 -2.72 14.97
CA ASP A 191 -6.02 -2.79 15.90
C ASP A 191 -5.03 -1.62 15.71
N GLY A 192 -4.89 -1.14 14.47
CA GLY A 192 -3.95 -0.09 14.10
C GLY A 192 -2.51 -0.59 13.92
N ALA A 193 -2.27 -1.89 14.04
CA ALA A 193 -0.97 -2.52 13.86
C ALA A 193 -1.08 -3.92 13.22
N LEU A 194 -0.03 -4.30 12.51
CA LEU A 194 0.18 -5.65 12.02
C LEU A 194 0.87 -6.47 13.10
N LYS A 195 0.23 -7.56 13.52
CA LYS A 195 0.69 -8.45 14.61
C LYS A 195 0.88 -9.87 14.11
N SER A 196 1.74 -10.63 14.80
CA SER A 196 1.89 -12.05 14.53
C SER A 196 0.66 -12.83 15.02
N SER A 197 0.48 -14.04 14.50
CA SER A 197 -0.60 -14.94 14.95
C SER A 197 -0.53 -15.15 16.47
N PHE A 198 0.69 -15.32 17.00
CA PHE A 198 0.90 -15.40 18.44
C PHE A 198 0.38 -14.16 19.18
N ALA A 199 0.77 -12.96 18.74
CA ALA A 199 0.39 -11.71 19.38
C ALA A 199 -1.13 -11.49 19.35
N ILE A 200 -1.79 -11.79 18.24
CA ILE A 200 -3.26 -11.70 18.11
C ILE A 200 -3.96 -12.58 19.15
N HIS A 201 -3.43 -13.78 19.42
CA HIS A 201 -4.03 -14.67 20.41
C HIS A 201 -3.67 -14.30 21.85
N VAL A 202 -2.45 -13.80 22.12
CA VAL A 202 -1.91 -13.69 23.48
C VAL A 202 -1.97 -12.26 24.06
N THR A 203 -2.23 -11.23 23.25
CA THR A 203 -2.36 -9.84 23.74
C THR A 203 -3.74 -9.52 24.30
N ASP A 204 -3.98 -9.99 25.52
CA ASP A 204 -4.87 -9.37 26.52
C ASP A 204 -4.90 -10.26 27.76
N ASN A 205 -4.07 -9.97 28.77
CA ASN A 205 -4.01 -10.66 30.07
C ASN A 205 -4.39 -12.16 29.97
N ALA A 206 -3.70 -12.88 29.07
CA ALA A 206 -4.15 -14.14 28.52
C ALA A 206 -4.63 -15.07 29.65
N LYS A 207 -5.96 -15.18 29.75
CA LYS A 207 -6.62 -16.17 30.57
C LYS A 207 -6.11 -17.52 30.11
N GLU A 208 -5.91 -18.44 31.03
CA GLU A 208 -5.49 -19.82 30.78
C GLU A 208 -6.22 -20.46 29.57
N ASP A 209 -7.50 -20.14 29.37
CA ASP A 209 -8.32 -20.51 28.22
C ASP A 209 -7.73 -20.16 26.84
N VAL A 210 -7.05 -19.02 26.72
CA VAL A 210 -6.39 -18.58 25.47
C VAL A 210 -5.28 -19.54 25.10
N PHE A 211 -4.44 -19.90 26.08
CA PHE A 211 -3.37 -20.88 25.88
C PHE A 211 -3.92 -22.27 25.63
N ILE A 212 -4.98 -22.67 26.34
CA ILE A 212 -5.68 -23.94 26.11
C ILE A 212 -6.16 -24.03 24.66
N ASN A 213 -6.76 -22.95 24.13
CA ASN A 213 -7.25 -22.90 22.76
C ASN A 213 -6.09 -22.84 21.74
N PHE A 214 -5.08 -22.00 21.99
CA PHE A 214 -3.91 -21.86 21.12
C PHE A 214 -3.13 -23.17 20.97
N LEU A 215 -2.88 -23.88 22.08
CA LEU A 215 -2.21 -25.19 22.08
C LEU A 215 -3.15 -26.34 21.67
N ASN A 216 -4.45 -26.05 21.52
CA ASN A 216 -5.51 -26.99 21.18
C ASN A 216 -5.58 -28.17 22.17
N LEU A 217 -5.47 -27.90 23.48
CA LEU A 217 -5.37 -28.94 24.51
C LEU A 217 -6.67 -29.75 24.65
N LYS A 218 -7.83 -29.13 24.42
CA LYS A 218 -9.15 -29.80 24.54
C LYS A 218 -9.35 -30.95 23.54
N ASN A 219 -8.62 -30.95 22.43
CA ASN A 219 -8.76 -31.93 21.35
C ASN A 219 -7.57 -32.91 21.27
N LYS A 220 -6.71 -32.95 22.31
CA LYS A 220 -5.49 -33.76 22.35
C LYS A 220 -5.39 -34.48 23.69
N THR A 221 -4.73 -35.63 23.70
CA THR A 221 -4.31 -36.28 24.94
C THR A 221 -3.09 -35.56 25.55
N LYS A 222 -2.86 -35.70 26.87
CA LYS A 222 -1.69 -35.13 27.55
C LYS A 222 -0.35 -35.47 26.83
N PRO A 223 -0.07 -36.72 26.42
CA PRO A 223 1.16 -37.03 25.69
C PRO A 223 1.27 -36.35 24.32
N GLU A 224 0.16 -36.20 23.59
CA GLU A 224 0.14 -35.52 22.29
C GLU A 224 0.39 -34.02 22.44
N ALA A 225 -0.33 -33.37 23.36
CA ALA A 225 -0.13 -31.96 23.64
C ALA A 225 1.31 -31.65 24.09
N MET A 226 1.88 -32.46 24.99
CA MET A 226 3.27 -32.27 25.43
C MET A 226 4.28 -32.50 24.30
N ARG A 227 4.00 -33.41 23.35
CA ARG A 227 4.84 -33.58 22.15
C ARG A 227 4.78 -32.34 21.27
N ASP A 228 3.60 -31.80 21.02
CA ASP A 228 3.42 -30.60 20.19
C ASP A 228 4.04 -29.37 20.83
N ILE A 229 3.84 -29.19 22.15
CA ILE A 229 4.49 -28.12 22.92
C ILE A 229 6.01 -28.21 22.77
N ASN A 230 6.59 -29.39 22.98
CA ASN A 230 8.03 -29.62 22.81
C ASN A 230 8.50 -29.40 21.36
N TYR A 231 7.67 -29.67 20.35
CA TYR A 231 7.98 -29.36 18.96
C TYR A 231 7.93 -27.84 18.70
N ILE A 232 6.92 -27.12 19.19
CA ILE A 232 6.79 -25.67 19.00
C ILE A 232 7.97 -24.94 19.65
N ILE A 233 8.35 -25.32 20.86
CA ILE A 233 9.38 -24.63 21.66
C ILE A 233 10.75 -25.31 21.63
N GLY A 234 10.89 -26.36 20.83
CA GLY A 234 12.12 -27.13 20.68
C GLY A 234 13.22 -26.24 20.12
N GLU A 235 14.40 -26.28 20.71
CA GLU A 235 15.51 -25.44 20.26
C GLU A 235 15.90 -25.74 18.80
N GLU A 236 15.95 -27.02 18.45
CA GLU A 236 16.30 -27.48 17.10
C GLU A 236 15.18 -27.22 16.07
N SER A 237 13.94 -26.94 16.52
CA SER A 237 12.80 -26.77 15.61
C SER A 237 12.54 -25.31 15.24
N GLN A 238 13.28 -24.34 15.78
CA GLN A 238 13.01 -22.91 15.58
C GLN A 238 13.17 -22.42 14.13
N HIS A 239 13.74 -23.24 13.23
CA HIS A 239 13.81 -22.96 11.79
C HIS A 239 12.71 -23.65 10.98
N HIS A 240 11.78 -24.36 11.63
CA HIS A 240 10.67 -25.07 10.99
C HIS A 240 9.34 -24.31 11.09
N HIS A 241 8.43 -24.61 10.17
CA HIS A 241 7.05 -24.12 10.24
C HIS A 241 6.32 -24.63 11.47
N GLY A 242 5.49 -23.77 12.06
CA GLY A 242 4.77 -24.08 13.29
C GLY A 242 5.65 -24.07 14.54
N SER A 243 6.93 -23.71 14.43
CA SER A 243 7.76 -23.41 15.59
C SER A 243 7.33 -22.11 16.27
N PHE A 244 7.80 -21.89 17.49
CA PHE A 244 7.51 -20.65 18.21
C PHE A 244 8.05 -19.43 17.46
N ALA A 245 9.25 -19.51 16.89
CA ALA A 245 9.81 -18.45 16.05
C ALA A 245 8.89 -18.12 14.85
N ASP A 246 8.41 -19.14 14.13
CA ASP A 246 7.47 -18.98 13.02
C ASP A 246 6.18 -18.28 13.50
N ILE A 247 5.47 -18.84 14.48
CA ILE A 247 4.17 -18.33 14.94
C ILE A 247 4.26 -16.94 15.61
N ARG A 248 5.41 -16.63 16.24
CA ARG A 248 5.70 -15.33 16.86
C ARG A 248 6.05 -14.27 15.83
N SER A 249 6.57 -14.66 14.67
CA SER A 249 7.00 -13.70 13.67
C SER A 249 5.83 -13.16 12.85
N VAL A 250 5.99 -11.94 12.35
CA VAL A 250 5.20 -11.44 11.23
C VAL A 250 5.97 -11.82 9.96
N HIS A 251 5.26 -12.45 9.03
CA HIS A 251 5.83 -12.94 7.78
C HIS A 251 5.67 -11.92 6.67
N PHE A 252 6.76 -11.61 5.97
CA PHE A 252 6.75 -10.70 4.84
C PHE A 252 7.38 -11.32 3.59
N ALA A 253 7.05 -10.75 2.43
CA ALA A 253 7.76 -10.97 1.17
C ALA A 253 8.61 -9.75 0.79
N THR A 254 9.84 -9.95 0.33
CA THR A 254 10.73 -8.84 -0.06
C THR A 254 10.57 -8.49 -1.55
N GLU A 255 10.35 -7.22 -1.88
CA GLU A 255 10.26 -6.69 -3.27
C GLU A 255 9.18 -7.34 -4.16
N GLU A 256 8.26 -8.10 -3.58
CA GLU A 256 7.08 -8.68 -4.20
C GLU A 256 5.96 -8.78 -3.17
N VAL A 257 4.75 -9.06 -3.64
CA VAL A 257 3.58 -9.37 -2.83
C VAL A 257 3.30 -10.86 -3.00
N ALA A 258 3.32 -11.62 -1.91
CA ALA A 258 3.06 -13.07 -1.94
C ALA A 258 1.54 -13.37 -1.89
N ASP A 259 0.76 -12.68 -2.72
CA ASP A 259 -0.70 -12.80 -2.83
C ASP A 259 -1.12 -14.24 -3.10
N ALA A 260 -0.50 -14.90 -4.08
CA ALA A 260 -0.82 -16.29 -4.41
C ALA A 260 -0.78 -17.24 -3.19
N HIS A 261 0.10 -16.98 -2.21
CA HIS A 261 0.24 -17.84 -1.02
C HIS A 261 -0.61 -17.39 0.16
N TYR A 262 -0.66 -16.08 0.43
CA TYR A 262 -1.19 -15.52 1.68
C TYR A 262 -2.39 -14.60 1.49
N GLY A 263 -2.66 -14.17 0.25
CA GLY A 263 -3.80 -13.36 -0.13
C GLY A 263 -5.12 -14.11 -0.01
N SER A 264 -6.20 -13.40 -0.33
CA SER A 264 -7.55 -13.97 -0.34
C SER A 264 -8.19 -13.88 -1.70
N GLU A 265 -8.46 -12.68 -2.19
CA GLU A 265 -9.37 -12.51 -3.32
C GLU A 265 -8.64 -12.00 -4.56
N THR A 266 -8.46 -12.87 -5.57
CA THR A 266 -7.63 -12.57 -6.76
C THR A 266 -8.02 -11.24 -7.39
N GLY A 267 -7.07 -10.32 -7.51
CA GLY A 267 -7.26 -9.00 -8.10
C GLY A 267 -7.92 -7.96 -7.19
N ASN A 268 -8.26 -8.31 -5.95
CA ASN A 268 -8.78 -7.40 -4.92
C ASN A 268 -7.88 -7.38 -3.65
N GLU A 269 -6.59 -7.65 -3.81
CA GLU A 269 -5.67 -7.79 -2.68
C GLU A 269 -5.29 -6.46 -2.05
N ILE A 270 -5.43 -6.38 -0.73
CA ILE A 270 -4.91 -5.24 0.05
C ILE A 270 -3.62 -5.69 0.70
N PHE A 271 -2.58 -4.86 0.62
CA PHE A 271 -1.28 -5.19 1.24
C PHE A 271 -0.61 -3.98 1.86
N PHE A 272 0.22 -4.25 2.86
CA PHE A 272 1.09 -3.26 3.51
C PHE A 272 2.50 -3.36 2.94
N ALA A 273 3.14 -2.23 2.67
CA ALA A 273 4.53 -2.16 2.26
C ALA A 273 5.35 -1.35 3.28
N TYR A 274 6.31 -2.00 3.93
CA TYR A 274 7.24 -1.38 4.87
C TYR A 274 8.63 -1.27 4.24
N PRO A 275 9.43 -0.25 4.56
CA PRO A 275 10.79 -0.14 4.04
C PRO A 275 11.63 -1.23 4.69
N SER A 276 12.39 -1.95 3.89
CA SER A 276 13.36 -2.93 4.39
C SER A 276 14.36 -2.30 5.37
N ALA A 277 14.69 -1.01 5.19
CA ALA A 277 15.56 -0.25 6.08
C ALA A 277 14.98 -0.07 7.50
N MET A 278 13.64 0.01 7.63
CA MET A 278 12.96 0.01 8.93
C MET A 278 13.12 -1.35 9.60
N ILE A 279 12.84 -2.43 8.87
CA ILE A 279 12.98 -3.79 9.42
C ILE A 279 14.41 -4.04 9.88
N ALA A 280 15.38 -3.74 9.01
CA ALA A 280 16.79 -3.95 9.29
C ALA A 280 17.27 -3.20 10.53
N SER A 281 16.84 -1.95 10.73
CA SER A 281 17.35 -1.09 11.80
C SER A 281 16.59 -1.20 13.13
N GLN A 282 15.30 -1.53 13.10
CA GLN A 282 14.43 -1.44 14.28
C GLN A 282 13.98 -2.79 14.85
N TYR A 283 14.14 -3.89 14.12
CA TYR A 283 13.61 -5.19 14.52
C TYR A 283 14.64 -6.30 14.40
N VAL A 284 14.50 -7.32 15.24
CA VAL A 284 15.15 -8.61 14.98
C VAL A 284 14.44 -9.28 13.81
N PHE A 285 15.19 -9.83 12.86
CA PHE A 285 14.62 -10.48 11.69
C PHE A 285 15.46 -11.65 11.19
N SER A 286 14.84 -12.57 10.45
CA SER A 286 15.51 -13.62 9.68
C SER A 286 15.10 -13.59 8.22
N GLY A 287 16.01 -14.02 7.35
CA GLY A 287 15.88 -13.99 5.89
C GLY A 287 16.67 -12.85 5.23
N GLN A 288 16.26 -12.43 4.04
CA GLN A 288 16.91 -11.40 3.24
C GLN A 288 15.96 -10.28 2.80
N LEU A 289 16.40 -9.05 3.01
CA LEU A 289 15.59 -7.83 2.85
C LEU A 289 15.92 -7.04 1.58
N SER A 290 16.83 -7.54 0.73
CA SER A 290 17.38 -6.76 -0.38
C SER A 290 16.87 -7.13 -1.76
N ASN A 291 16.37 -8.35 -1.97
CA ASN A 291 15.91 -8.85 -3.28
C ASN A 291 14.63 -9.68 -3.16
N ALA A 292 13.94 -9.90 -4.27
CA ALA A 292 12.88 -10.92 -4.33
C ALA A 292 13.50 -12.30 -4.55
N ASN A 293 13.02 -13.31 -3.83
CA ASN A 293 13.40 -14.71 -4.06
C ASN A 293 12.32 -15.52 -4.79
N GLY A 294 11.12 -14.94 -4.98
CA GLY A 294 9.99 -15.61 -5.60
C GLY A 294 9.32 -16.63 -4.69
N GLY A 295 7.99 -16.54 -4.62
CA GLY A 295 7.12 -17.55 -4.02
C GLY A 295 7.44 -17.85 -2.56
N TYR A 296 7.32 -19.12 -2.16
CA TYR A 296 7.54 -19.58 -0.79
C TYR A 296 8.96 -19.28 -0.23
N HIS A 297 9.97 -19.16 -1.10
CA HIS A 297 11.35 -18.91 -0.71
C HIS A 297 11.64 -17.46 -0.33
N ASN A 298 10.64 -16.57 -0.46
CA ASN A 298 10.72 -15.18 -0.08
C ASN A 298 9.98 -14.89 1.23
N ASN A 299 10.20 -15.71 2.24
CA ASN A 299 9.57 -15.54 3.54
C ASN A 299 10.55 -14.89 4.53
N GLN A 300 10.22 -13.68 5.00
CA GLN A 300 11.01 -12.92 5.96
C GLN A 300 10.31 -12.94 7.31
N TRP A 301 11.03 -13.35 8.35
CA TRP A 301 10.46 -13.47 9.70
C TRP A 301 10.86 -12.25 10.50
N VAL A 302 9.90 -11.41 10.87
CA VAL A 302 10.14 -10.19 11.64
C VAL A 302 9.55 -10.33 13.03
N PHE A 303 10.38 -10.14 14.04
CA PHE A 303 9.99 -10.30 15.45
C PHE A 303 9.62 -8.95 16.05
N ALA A 304 8.38 -8.53 15.83
CA ALA A 304 7.82 -7.31 16.42
C ALA A 304 7.42 -7.51 17.90
N ASP A 305 7.25 -6.39 18.61
CA ASP A 305 6.70 -6.41 19.97
C ASP A 305 5.30 -7.02 19.97
N GLU A 306 5.02 -7.89 20.95
CA GLU A 306 3.75 -8.60 21.01
C GLU A 306 2.59 -7.63 21.17
N LYS A 307 2.71 -6.62 22.04
CA LYS A 307 1.63 -5.68 22.35
C LYS A 307 1.45 -4.63 21.25
N GLY A 308 2.56 -4.09 20.75
CA GLY A 308 2.55 -2.98 19.80
C GLY A 308 2.46 -3.39 18.33
N GLY A 309 2.92 -4.58 17.95
CA GLY A 309 3.04 -4.99 16.55
C GLY A 309 3.90 -4.03 15.71
N LEU A 310 3.64 -3.99 14.40
CA LEU A 310 4.12 -2.95 13.50
C LEU A 310 2.99 -1.99 13.18
N SER A 311 3.14 -0.70 13.51
CA SER A 311 2.15 0.34 13.17
C SER A 311 1.81 0.31 11.68
N ILE A 312 0.52 0.39 11.33
CA ILE A 312 0.13 0.51 9.92
C ILE A 312 0.55 1.86 9.31
N ASP A 313 0.74 2.90 10.13
CA ASP A 313 1.13 4.23 9.66
C ASP A 313 2.61 4.35 9.29
N SER A 314 3.45 3.43 9.76
CA SER A 314 4.84 3.36 9.30
C SER A 314 4.97 2.63 7.96
N SER A 315 3.86 2.17 7.39
CA SER A 315 3.79 1.52 6.07
C SER A 315 3.10 2.39 5.03
N ILE A 316 3.15 1.96 3.78
CA ILE A 316 2.24 2.41 2.73
C ILE A 316 1.24 1.29 2.48
N VAL A 317 -0.05 1.61 2.56
CA VAL A 317 -1.13 0.65 2.31
C VAL A 317 -1.56 0.74 0.85
N PHE A 318 -1.55 -0.39 0.16
CA PHE A 318 -2.01 -0.50 -1.22
C PHE A 318 -3.39 -1.12 -1.25
N ILE A 319 -4.34 -0.41 -1.86
CA ILE A 319 -5.73 -0.83 -2.00
C ILE A 319 -6.09 -0.84 -3.50
N PRO A 320 -6.71 -1.90 -4.03
CA PRO A 320 -7.20 -1.89 -5.41
C PRO A 320 -8.21 -0.76 -5.60
N LYS A 321 -8.11 -0.02 -6.70
CA LYS A 321 -8.91 1.18 -6.92
C LYS A 321 -10.28 0.87 -7.51
N ASN A 322 -10.27 0.20 -8.67
CA ASN A 322 -11.42 0.10 -9.57
C ASN A 322 -12.15 -1.25 -9.49
N VAL A 323 -11.75 -2.14 -8.58
CA VAL A 323 -12.35 -3.47 -8.45
C VAL A 323 -13.81 -3.33 -8.01
N PRO A 324 -14.78 -3.91 -8.73
CA PRO A 324 -16.17 -3.92 -8.29
C PRO A 324 -16.32 -4.84 -7.08
N VAL A 325 -16.76 -4.28 -5.95
CA VAL A 325 -16.99 -5.02 -4.71
C VAL A 325 -18.38 -4.76 -4.18
N ASP A 326 -18.96 -5.76 -3.52
CA ASP A 326 -20.25 -5.65 -2.83
C ASP A 326 -20.21 -4.50 -1.81
N ARG A 327 -21.23 -3.64 -1.89
CA ARG A 327 -21.32 -2.40 -1.10
C ARG A 327 -21.27 -2.62 0.41
N ASN A 328 -21.67 -3.80 0.89
CA ASN A 328 -21.81 -4.08 2.32
C ASN A 328 -20.61 -4.86 2.89
N THR A 329 -20.04 -5.76 2.09
CA THR A 329 -19.03 -6.71 2.57
C THR A 329 -17.62 -6.33 2.12
N GLY A 330 -17.49 -5.64 0.98
CA GLY A 330 -16.21 -5.32 0.35
C GLY A 330 -15.57 -6.50 -0.41
N SER A 331 -16.30 -7.60 -0.60
CA SER A 331 -15.87 -8.73 -1.43
C SER A 331 -16.34 -8.54 -2.87
N LYS A 332 -15.56 -9.01 -3.85
CA LYS A 332 -15.97 -9.05 -5.26
C LYS A 332 -17.06 -10.10 -5.53
N TYR A 333 -17.29 -11.03 -4.59
CA TYR A 333 -18.20 -12.14 -4.77
C TYR A 333 -19.54 -11.94 -4.08
N GLU A 334 -20.57 -12.55 -4.66
CA GLU A 334 -21.88 -12.68 -4.04
C GLU A 334 -21.80 -13.67 -2.87
N LEU A 335 -22.30 -13.26 -1.70
CA LEU A 335 -22.34 -14.08 -0.50
C LEU A 335 -23.79 -14.44 -0.14
N ASN A 336 -23.99 -15.63 0.42
CA ASN A 336 -25.28 -16.05 0.97
C ASN A 336 -25.54 -15.42 2.36
N GLU A 337 -26.69 -15.72 2.96
CA GLU A 337 -27.06 -15.22 4.30
C GLU A 337 -26.08 -15.62 5.41
N SER A 338 -25.32 -16.71 5.21
CA SER A 338 -24.28 -17.21 6.12
C SER A 338 -22.89 -16.62 5.83
N LEU A 339 -22.78 -15.63 4.94
CA LEU A 339 -21.52 -15.03 4.46
C LEU A 339 -20.58 -16.01 3.74
N GLU A 340 -21.13 -17.08 3.16
CA GLU A 340 -20.38 -18.01 2.34
C GLU A 340 -20.50 -17.61 0.86
N PRO A 341 -19.41 -17.72 0.07
CA PRO A 341 -19.44 -17.35 -1.34
C PRO A 341 -20.35 -18.30 -2.14
N ILE A 342 -21.16 -17.71 -3.02
CA ILE A 342 -22.05 -18.46 -3.91
C ILE A 342 -21.23 -18.99 -5.09
N LYS A 343 -21.26 -20.31 -5.31
CA LYS A 343 -20.59 -20.95 -6.45
C LYS A 343 -21.17 -20.46 -7.78
N ASN A 344 -20.30 -20.34 -8.78
CA ASN A 344 -20.71 -19.99 -10.13
C ASN A 344 -21.23 -21.22 -10.89
N GLU A 345 -22.43 -21.68 -10.53
CA GLU A 345 -23.07 -22.86 -11.13
C GLU A 345 -23.34 -22.68 -12.62
N GLU A 346 -23.60 -21.46 -13.09
CA GLU A 346 -23.79 -21.17 -14.51
C GLU A 346 -22.52 -21.50 -15.30
N LEU A 347 -21.38 -20.97 -14.87
CA LEU A 347 -20.09 -21.19 -15.52
C LEU A 347 -19.63 -22.65 -15.40
N PHE A 348 -19.87 -23.26 -14.24
CA PHE A 348 -19.61 -24.68 -14.04
C PHE A 348 -20.39 -25.54 -15.03
N ASN A 349 -21.71 -25.32 -15.15
CA ASN A 349 -22.56 -26.09 -16.05
C ASN A 349 -22.16 -25.88 -17.52
N GLN A 350 -21.81 -24.65 -17.93
CA GLN A 350 -21.28 -24.40 -19.28
C GLN A 350 -20.02 -25.23 -19.57
N LEU A 351 -19.08 -25.30 -18.63
CA LEU A 351 -17.86 -26.12 -18.79
C LEU A 351 -18.16 -27.62 -18.73
N PHE A 352 -19.08 -28.04 -17.87
CA PHE A 352 -19.48 -29.44 -17.74
C PHE A 352 -20.16 -29.95 -19.02
N ASP A 353 -21.05 -29.15 -19.60
CA ASP A 353 -21.69 -29.45 -20.88
C ASP A 353 -20.67 -29.46 -22.02
N LEU A 354 -19.71 -28.53 -22.02
CA LEU A 354 -18.63 -28.47 -23.01
C LEU A 354 -17.78 -29.74 -23.03
N ILE A 355 -17.29 -30.19 -21.86
CA ILE A 355 -16.44 -31.38 -21.79
C ILE A 355 -17.18 -32.69 -22.10
N SER A 356 -18.51 -32.65 -22.05
CA SER A 356 -19.38 -33.78 -22.39
C SER A 356 -19.60 -33.95 -23.89
N GLN A 357 -19.12 -33.00 -24.73
CA GLN A 357 -19.25 -33.09 -26.18
C GLN A 357 -18.10 -33.93 -26.77
N ASP A 358 -18.43 -34.95 -27.58
CA ASP A 358 -17.46 -35.88 -28.17
C ASP A 358 -16.37 -35.17 -28.99
N ASP A 359 -16.77 -34.13 -29.71
CA ASP A 359 -15.91 -33.35 -30.59
C ASP A 359 -15.05 -32.32 -29.85
N PHE A 360 -15.34 -32.04 -28.57
CA PHE A 360 -14.47 -31.28 -27.69
C PHE A 360 -13.28 -32.10 -27.22
N LYS A 361 -13.42 -33.43 -27.10
CA LYS A 361 -12.28 -34.31 -26.80
C LYS A 361 -11.22 -34.26 -27.91
N GLU A 362 -11.65 -34.24 -29.18
CA GLU A 362 -10.75 -34.08 -30.32
C GLU A 362 -10.05 -32.72 -30.31
N PHE A 363 -10.79 -31.66 -29.97
CA PHE A 363 -10.23 -30.33 -29.74
C PHE A 363 -9.16 -30.36 -28.65
N ALA A 364 -9.44 -30.99 -27.51
CA ALA A 364 -8.50 -31.07 -26.39
C ALA A 364 -7.21 -31.81 -26.76
N VAL A 365 -7.30 -32.95 -27.46
CA VAL A 365 -6.10 -33.69 -27.95
C VAL A 365 -5.23 -32.81 -28.83
N LYS A 366 -5.84 -32.04 -29.74
CA LYS A 366 -5.11 -31.18 -30.68
C LYS A 366 -4.34 -30.07 -29.96
N TYR A 367 -4.99 -29.36 -29.03
CA TYR A 367 -4.40 -28.17 -28.41
C TYR A 367 -3.60 -28.47 -27.13
N GLU A 368 -3.82 -29.62 -26.47
CA GLU A 368 -2.93 -30.12 -25.41
C GLU A 368 -1.50 -30.29 -25.93
N GLN A 369 -1.33 -30.85 -27.12
CA GLN A 369 -0.01 -31.01 -27.75
C GLN A 369 0.65 -29.68 -28.10
N VAL A 370 -0.14 -28.68 -28.54
CA VAL A 370 0.38 -27.34 -28.85
C VAL A 370 0.93 -26.66 -27.59
N LEU A 371 0.19 -26.74 -26.48
CA LEU A 371 0.58 -26.15 -25.19
C LEU A 371 1.68 -26.94 -24.48
N GLY A 372 1.65 -28.27 -24.55
CA GLY A 372 2.67 -29.12 -23.92
C GLY A 372 4.06 -28.97 -24.56
N ASN A 373 4.11 -28.69 -25.87
CA ASN A 373 5.37 -28.49 -26.60
C ASN A 373 5.93 -27.08 -26.49
N SER A 374 5.13 -26.10 -26.05
CA SER A 374 5.54 -24.70 -26.06
C SER A 374 6.27 -24.28 -24.77
N HIS A 375 6.00 -24.92 -23.63
CA HIS A 375 6.35 -24.39 -22.30
C HIS A 375 5.79 -22.96 -22.06
N LEU A 376 4.78 -22.54 -22.83
CA LEU A 376 4.24 -21.19 -22.81
C LEU A 376 2.91 -21.12 -22.07
N ASP A 377 2.75 -20.04 -21.30
CA ASP A 377 1.56 -19.75 -20.51
C ASP A 377 0.51 -19.00 -21.35
N ILE A 378 -0.68 -19.59 -21.47
CA ILE A 378 -1.79 -19.00 -22.23
C ILE A 378 -2.21 -17.63 -21.69
N ASN A 379 -2.08 -17.39 -20.38
CA ASN A 379 -2.46 -16.11 -19.79
C ASN A 379 -1.55 -14.99 -20.28
N THR A 380 -0.26 -15.28 -20.42
CA THR A 380 0.73 -14.38 -21.03
C THR A 380 0.41 -14.05 -22.49
N PHE A 381 -0.10 -15.02 -23.27
CA PHE A 381 -0.58 -14.79 -24.64
C PHE A 381 -1.85 -13.92 -24.67
N LEU A 382 -2.87 -14.27 -23.90
CA LEU A 382 -4.16 -13.56 -23.86
C LEU A 382 -4.02 -12.12 -23.37
N ASN A 383 -3.10 -11.86 -22.43
CA ASN A 383 -2.85 -10.54 -21.86
C ASN A 383 -1.87 -9.69 -22.68
N GLY A 384 -1.28 -10.24 -23.74
CA GLY A 384 -0.33 -9.51 -24.59
C GLY A 384 0.97 -9.12 -23.88
N THR A 385 1.29 -9.75 -22.75
CA THR A 385 2.47 -9.42 -21.92
C THR A 385 3.73 -10.17 -22.36
N TYR A 386 3.72 -10.77 -23.54
CA TYR A 386 4.81 -11.55 -24.07
C TYR A 386 5.82 -10.74 -24.87
N THR A 387 7.10 -11.14 -24.78
CA THR A 387 8.11 -10.68 -25.75
C THR A 387 8.09 -11.58 -26.98
N LYS A 388 8.34 -11.03 -28.18
CA LYS A 388 8.41 -11.81 -29.44
C LYS A 388 9.44 -12.95 -29.43
N THR A 389 10.36 -12.96 -28.47
CA THR A 389 11.31 -14.07 -28.26
C THR A 389 10.67 -15.28 -27.60
N ASN A 390 9.54 -15.11 -26.91
CA ASN A 390 8.88 -16.18 -26.17
C ASN A 390 7.87 -16.95 -27.04
N TYR A 391 7.32 -16.36 -28.10
CA TYR A 391 6.29 -16.99 -28.94
C TYR A 391 6.72 -17.05 -30.40
N THR A 392 6.55 -18.22 -31.02
CA THR A 392 6.66 -18.34 -32.47
C THR A 392 5.35 -17.92 -33.12
N LYS A 393 5.41 -17.29 -34.30
CA LYS A 393 4.21 -16.96 -35.08
C LYS A 393 3.32 -18.20 -35.31
N ALA A 394 3.91 -19.38 -35.46
CA ALA A 394 3.18 -20.63 -35.59
C ALA A 394 2.34 -20.98 -34.35
N PHE A 395 2.83 -20.68 -33.14
CA PHE A 395 2.05 -20.83 -31.92
C PHE A 395 0.90 -19.81 -31.87
N GLU A 396 1.17 -18.54 -32.18
CA GLU A 396 0.13 -17.49 -32.22
C GLU A 396 -1.01 -17.88 -33.18
N ASP A 397 -0.67 -18.30 -34.39
CA ASP A 397 -1.63 -18.75 -35.40
C ASP A 397 -2.47 -19.92 -34.88
N LYS A 398 -1.85 -20.88 -34.19
CA LYS A 398 -2.54 -22.03 -33.58
C LYS A 398 -3.45 -21.63 -32.43
N MET A 399 -3.06 -20.69 -31.59
CA MET A 399 -3.90 -20.22 -30.49
C MET A 399 -5.07 -19.39 -30.98
N ASN A 400 -4.88 -18.55 -32.00
CA ASN A 400 -5.98 -17.85 -32.66
C ASN A 400 -6.96 -18.84 -33.30
N GLU A 401 -6.47 -19.89 -33.97
CA GLU A 401 -7.29 -20.98 -34.50
C GLU A 401 -8.09 -21.68 -33.37
N ALA A 402 -7.48 -21.88 -32.20
CA ALA A 402 -8.16 -22.46 -31.04
C ALA A 402 -9.31 -21.58 -30.54
N ILE A 403 -9.05 -20.27 -30.39
CA ILE A 403 -10.05 -19.28 -29.95
C ILE A 403 -11.19 -19.20 -30.96
N GLU A 404 -10.89 -19.14 -32.26
CA GLU A 404 -11.92 -19.15 -33.32
C GLU A 404 -12.77 -20.41 -33.28
N THR A 405 -12.17 -21.57 -32.98
CA THR A 405 -12.91 -22.83 -32.82
C THR A 405 -13.80 -22.80 -31.58
N LEU A 406 -13.31 -22.31 -30.44
CA LEU A 406 -14.11 -22.13 -29.23
C LEU A 406 -15.34 -21.24 -29.48
N VAL A 407 -15.17 -20.14 -30.21
CA VAL A 407 -16.26 -19.23 -30.55
C VAL A 407 -17.24 -19.86 -31.54
N SER A 408 -16.75 -20.35 -32.68
CA SER A 408 -17.59 -20.74 -33.81
C SER A 408 -18.27 -22.09 -33.63
N LYS A 409 -17.59 -23.04 -32.98
CA LYS A 409 -18.05 -24.42 -32.83
C LYS A 409 -18.68 -24.69 -31.47
N PHE A 410 -18.07 -24.16 -30.41
CA PHE A 410 -18.49 -24.42 -29.03
C PHE A 410 -19.26 -23.26 -28.40
N ALA A 411 -19.50 -22.17 -29.14
CA ALA A 411 -20.20 -20.97 -28.67
C ALA A 411 -19.61 -20.33 -27.40
N ILE A 412 -18.33 -20.57 -27.10
CA ILE A 412 -17.63 -19.95 -25.97
C ILE A 412 -17.18 -18.56 -26.42
N THR A 413 -17.93 -17.53 -26.03
CA THR A 413 -17.61 -16.13 -26.35
C THR A 413 -16.99 -15.37 -25.19
N ASP A 414 -17.07 -15.91 -23.98
CA ASP A 414 -16.44 -15.31 -22.80
C ASP A 414 -14.93 -15.55 -22.83
N LYS A 415 -14.16 -14.45 -22.82
CA LYS A 415 -12.70 -14.51 -22.80
C LYS A 415 -12.16 -15.14 -21.51
N ASN A 416 -12.88 -15.01 -20.41
CA ASN A 416 -12.50 -15.60 -19.13
C ASN A 416 -12.54 -17.13 -19.21
N LEU A 417 -13.47 -17.69 -19.98
CA LEU A 417 -13.52 -19.13 -20.24
C LEU A 417 -12.34 -19.62 -21.09
N TYR A 418 -11.78 -18.78 -21.97
CA TYR A 418 -10.56 -19.15 -22.69
C TYR A 418 -9.38 -19.40 -21.74
N GLN A 419 -9.29 -18.61 -20.67
CA GLN A 419 -8.24 -18.75 -19.64
C GLN A 419 -8.38 -20.05 -18.84
N VAL A 420 -9.58 -20.64 -18.77
CA VAL A 420 -9.79 -21.97 -18.17
C VAL A 420 -9.46 -23.05 -19.20
N VAL A 421 -10.12 -22.96 -20.35
CA VAL A 421 -10.22 -24.03 -21.34
C VAL A 421 -8.90 -24.26 -22.06
N LEU A 422 -8.14 -23.20 -22.33
CA LEU A 422 -6.88 -23.27 -23.07
C LEU A 422 -5.66 -23.40 -22.16
N THR A 423 -5.81 -24.06 -21.01
CA THR A 423 -4.68 -24.45 -20.17
C THR A 423 -4.25 -25.88 -20.46
N TYR A 424 -2.95 -26.14 -20.42
CA TYR A 424 -2.41 -27.49 -20.61
C TYR A 424 -3.06 -28.50 -19.67
N GLU A 425 -3.21 -28.13 -18.40
CA GLU A 425 -3.77 -29.01 -17.37
C GLU A 425 -5.25 -29.33 -17.60
N PHE A 426 -6.06 -28.34 -17.96
CA PHE A 426 -7.48 -28.56 -18.25
C PHE A 426 -7.66 -29.49 -19.45
N LEU A 427 -6.97 -29.20 -20.57
CA LEU A 427 -7.01 -30.05 -21.76
C LEU A 427 -6.49 -31.46 -21.49
N ARG A 428 -5.38 -31.58 -20.76
CA ARG A 428 -4.81 -32.89 -20.38
C ARG A 428 -5.80 -33.70 -19.56
N ASN A 429 -6.47 -33.10 -18.58
CA ASN A 429 -7.48 -33.79 -17.77
C ASN A 429 -8.62 -34.35 -18.63
N ILE A 430 -9.03 -33.65 -19.69
CA ILE A 430 -10.02 -34.15 -20.65
C ILE A 430 -9.46 -35.35 -21.44
N VAL A 431 -8.24 -35.21 -21.97
CA VAL A 431 -7.58 -36.25 -22.78
C VAL A 431 -7.43 -37.57 -22.02
N ILE A 432 -7.03 -37.51 -20.74
CA ILE A 432 -6.83 -38.70 -19.90
C ILE A 432 -8.12 -39.21 -19.22
N GLY A 433 -9.25 -38.53 -19.41
CA GLY A 433 -10.53 -38.91 -18.80
C GLY A 433 -10.65 -38.59 -17.31
N GLU A 434 -9.86 -37.64 -16.81
CA GLU A 434 -9.91 -37.16 -15.42
C GLU A 434 -10.70 -35.86 -15.24
N ALA A 435 -11.24 -35.27 -16.32
CA ALA A 435 -12.12 -34.10 -16.26
C ALA A 435 -13.46 -34.44 -15.60
N LYS A 436 -13.46 -34.41 -14.27
CA LYS A 436 -14.62 -34.59 -13.39
C LYS A 436 -15.02 -33.24 -12.78
N GLU A 437 -16.20 -33.19 -12.18
CA GLU A 437 -16.75 -32.01 -11.51
C GLU A 437 -15.72 -31.28 -10.61
N ASN A 438 -14.99 -32.01 -9.77
CA ASN A 438 -13.96 -31.42 -8.90
C ASN A 438 -12.83 -30.74 -9.69
N ARG A 439 -12.43 -31.29 -10.85
CA ARG A 439 -11.38 -30.69 -11.69
C ARG A 439 -11.85 -29.44 -12.41
N ILE A 440 -13.12 -29.34 -12.77
CA ILE A 440 -13.68 -28.10 -13.34
C ILE A 440 -13.61 -26.99 -12.29
N TYR A 441 -14.04 -27.27 -11.06
CA TYR A 441 -13.94 -26.31 -9.96
C TYR A 441 -12.48 -25.92 -9.65
N ASP A 442 -11.55 -26.87 -9.62
CA ASP A 442 -10.12 -26.58 -9.46
C ASP A 442 -9.60 -25.62 -10.55
N SER A 443 -10.04 -25.81 -11.80
CA SER A 443 -9.64 -24.96 -12.93
C SER A 443 -10.28 -23.57 -12.88
N LEU A 444 -11.56 -23.47 -12.50
CA LEU A 444 -12.24 -22.18 -12.28
C LEU A 444 -11.59 -21.40 -11.13
N LYS A 445 -11.21 -22.10 -10.07
CA LYS A 445 -10.60 -21.52 -8.88
C LYS A 445 -9.23 -20.91 -9.16
N LYS A 446 -8.40 -21.56 -9.99
CA LYS A 446 -7.08 -21.07 -10.40
C LYS A 446 -7.09 -19.68 -11.04
N ILE A 447 -8.22 -19.28 -11.61
CA ILE A 447 -8.37 -17.97 -12.26
C ILE A 447 -9.42 -17.08 -11.58
N GLY A 448 -9.85 -17.44 -10.35
CA GLY A 448 -10.78 -16.63 -9.57
C GLY A 448 -12.20 -16.54 -10.14
N LEU A 449 -12.70 -17.61 -10.78
CA LEU A 449 -14.05 -17.68 -11.37
C LEU A 449 -14.95 -18.74 -10.72
N SER A 450 -14.51 -19.38 -9.64
CA SER A 450 -15.29 -20.42 -8.95
C SER A 450 -16.56 -19.89 -8.26
N PHE A 451 -16.64 -18.59 -8.04
CA PHE A 451 -17.76 -17.93 -7.34
C PHE A 451 -18.41 -16.85 -8.21
N SER A 452 -19.70 -16.63 -7.98
CA SER A 452 -20.47 -15.59 -8.64
C SER A 452 -20.03 -14.21 -8.16
N LEU A 453 -19.92 -13.26 -9.09
CA LEU A 453 -19.60 -11.87 -8.76
C LEU A 453 -20.77 -11.18 -8.06
N ALA A 454 -20.46 -10.24 -7.18
CA ALA A 454 -21.45 -9.39 -6.52
C ALA A 454 -22.26 -8.57 -7.56
N LYS A 455 -23.54 -8.32 -7.24
CA LYS A 455 -24.48 -7.63 -8.15
C LYS A 455 -24.64 -6.13 -7.86
N ASP A 456 -24.76 -5.75 -6.58
CA ASP A 456 -24.77 -4.33 -6.15
C ASP A 456 -23.35 -3.91 -5.75
N THR A 457 -22.59 -3.47 -6.76
CA THR A 457 -21.17 -3.15 -6.58
C THR A 457 -20.89 -1.66 -6.53
N VAL A 458 -19.88 -1.30 -5.77
CA VAL A 458 -19.16 -0.02 -5.84
C VAL A 458 -17.68 -0.29 -6.17
N SER A 459 -16.87 0.74 -6.45
CA SER A 459 -15.43 0.53 -6.55
C SER A 459 -14.83 0.24 -5.17
N SER A 460 -13.73 -0.52 -5.13
CA SER A 460 -13.02 -0.81 -3.87
C SER A 460 -12.54 0.46 -3.17
N GLU A 461 -12.06 1.48 -3.91
CA GLU A 461 -11.77 2.81 -3.34
C GLU A 461 -13.01 3.44 -2.67
N GLU A 462 -14.16 3.46 -3.35
CA GLU A 462 -15.40 4.02 -2.79
C GLU A 462 -15.84 3.25 -1.53
N TYR A 463 -15.74 1.92 -1.56
CA TYR A 463 -16.06 1.08 -0.41
C TYR A 463 -15.19 1.43 0.81
N TRP A 464 -13.87 1.49 0.65
CA TRP A 464 -12.96 1.76 1.76
C TRP A 464 -13.06 3.19 2.29
N GLU A 465 -13.19 4.19 1.42
CA GLU A 465 -13.44 5.57 1.85
C GLU A 465 -14.75 5.68 2.64
N ASN A 466 -15.81 5.01 2.18
CA ASN A 466 -17.07 4.94 2.93
C ASN A 466 -16.92 4.18 4.25
N TYR A 467 -16.14 3.10 4.28
CA TYR A 467 -15.87 2.33 5.51
C TYR A 467 -15.19 3.21 6.57
N PHE A 468 -14.15 3.95 6.20
CA PHE A 468 -13.45 4.84 7.13
C PHE A 468 -14.33 6.00 7.58
N ASN A 469 -15.11 6.60 6.67
CA ASN A 469 -16.03 7.69 7.00
C ASN A 469 -17.15 7.25 7.97
N LYS A 470 -17.67 6.02 7.82
CA LYS A 470 -18.71 5.46 8.70
C LYS A 470 -18.16 5.00 10.05
N ASN A 471 -16.86 4.72 10.13
CA ASN A 471 -16.20 4.21 11.33
C ASN A 471 -15.07 5.15 11.77
N PRO A 472 -15.38 6.38 12.23
CA PRO A 472 -14.35 7.38 12.58
C PRO A 472 -13.45 6.98 13.76
N ASN A 473 -13.86 5.98 14.54
CA ASN A 473 -13.06 5.41 15.64
C ASN A 473 -12.01 4.41 15.14
N ILE A 474 -12.14 3.90 13.91
CA ILE A 474 -11.17 3.01 13.28
C ILE A 474 -10.08 3.86 12.64
N LYS A 475 -8.83 3.41 12.79
CA LYS A 475 -7.68 4.14 12.31
C LYS A 475 -7.55 4.01 10.79
N LYS A 476 -8.00 5.01 10.04
CA LYS A 476 -7.68 5.13 8.61
C LYS A 476 -6.14 5.21 8.45
N PRO A 477 -5.52 4.35 7.63
CA PRO A 477 -4.08 4.46 7.38
C PRO A 477 -3.72 5.84 6.83
N SER A 478 -2.67 6.44 7.38
CA SER A 478 -2.21 7.78 6.96
C SER A 478 -1.65 7.85 5.54
N LYS A 479 -1.27 6.69 4.96
CA LYS A 479 -0.61 6.58 3.66
C LYS A 479 -1.27 5.48 2.85
N ILE A 480 -2.18 5.86 1.96
CA ILE A 480 -2.90 4.94 1.08
C ILE A 480 -2.52 5.21 -0.37
N VAL A 481 -2.25 4.16 -1.13
CA VAL A 481 -2.10 4.17 -2.58
C VAL A 481 -3.21 3.32 -3.18
N TYR A 482 -4.13 3.96 -3.89
CA TYR A 482 -5.13 3.26 -4.70
C TYR A 482 -4.53 2.86 -6.05
N TYR A 483 -4.41 1.56 -6.32
CA TYR A 483 -3.72 1.04 -7.50
C TYR A 483 -4.67 0.42 -8.53
N GLU A 484 -4.29 0.43 -9.80
CA GLU A 484 -5.16 0.00 -10.92
C GLU A 484 -4.73 -1.33 -11.55
N GLN A 485 -3.53 -1.80 -11.25
CA GLN A 485 -3.01 -3.07 -11.76
C GLN A 485 -3.78 -4.24 -11.12
N THR A 486 -3.92 -5.36 -11.84
CA THR A 486 -4.51 -6.59 -11.28
C THR A 486 -3.52 -7.35 -10.40
N ASP A 487 -2.24 -7.35 -10.78
CA ASP A 487 -1.16 -7.98 -10.02
C ASP A 487 -0.62 -7.00 -8.95
N PRO A 488 -0.72 -7.32 -7.64
CA PRO A 488 -0.24 -6.45 -6.56
C PRO A 488 1.28 -6.29 -6.54
N THR A 489 2.05 -7.30 -6.97
CA THR A 489 3.51 -7.18 -7.16
C THR A 489 3.83 -6.16 -8.26
N LEU A 490 3.07 -6.19 -9.36
CA LEU A 490 3.21 -5.20 -10.43
C LEU A 490 2.81 -3.80 -9.94
N ALA A 491 1.77 -3.68 -9.12
CA ALA A 491 1.36 -2.42 -8.51
C ALA A 491 2.50 -1.78 -7.70
N LEU A 492 3.16 -2.55 -6.83
CA LEU A 492 4.34 -2.10 -6.08
C LEU A 492 5.46 -1.63 -7.01
N LYS A 493 5.82 -2.44 -8.02
CA LYS A 493 6.91 -2.12 -8.96
C LYS A 493 6.63 -0.86 -9.77
N THR A 494 5.42 -0.72 -10.30
CA THR A 494 4.97 0.46 -11.05
C THR A 494 5.03 1.69 -10.18
N TRP A 495 4.45 1.64 -8.98
CA TRP A 495 4.47 2.77 -8.04
C TRP A 495 5.91 3.20 -7.70
N LYS A 496 6.80 2.25 -7.37
CA LYS A 496 8.21 2.55 -7.09
C LYS A 496 8.90 3.24 -8.28
N SER A 497 8.67 2.73 -9.49
CA SER A 497 9.22 3.30 -10.73
C SER A 497 8.74 4.74 -10.95
N GLU A 498 7.43 4.97 -10.87
CA GLU A 498 6.82 6.30 -11.02
C GLU A 498 7.33 7.32 -9.99
N LYS A 499 7.66 6.87 -8.77
CA LYS A 499 8.18 7.72 -7.69
C LYS A 499 9.70 7.86 -7.67
N GLY A 500 10.41 7.20 -8.59
CA GLY A 500 11.86 7.28 -8.70
C GLY A 500 12.63 6.47 -7.65
N LEU A 501 12.02 5.42 -7.11
CA LEU A 501 12.53 4.62 -5.99
C LEU A 501 13.40 3.45 -6.49
N TYR A 502 14.63 3.78 -6.89
CA TYR A 502 15.54 2.83 -7.55
C TYR A 502 16.73 2.41 -6.70
N LYS A 503 17.00 3.10 -5.59
CA LYS A 503 18.18 2.84 -4.76
C LYS A 503 18.05 1.51 -4.06
N LYS A 504 19.10 0.70 -4.14
CA LYS A 504 19.16 -0.65 -3.55
C LYS A 504 20.43 -0.82 -2.74
N ASP A 505 20.29 -1.38 -1.54
CA ASP A 505 21.44 -1.94 -0.81
C ASP A 505 21.78 -3.34 -1.35
N LYS A 506 23.07 -3.67 -1.41
CA LYS A 506 23.54 -4.99 -1.85
C LYS A 506 23.58 -6.00 -0.71
N ASN A 507 23.66 -5.53 0.54
CA ASN A 507 23.67 -6.38 1.72
C ASN A 507 22.26 -6.89 1.99
N GLN A 508 22.13 -8.20 2.22
CA GLN A 508 20.84 -8.83 2.53
C GLN A 508 20.18 -8.29 3.82
N ASN A 509 20.98 -7.73 4.72
CA ASN A 509 20.56 -7.13 5.99
C ASN A 509 20.66 -5.60 5.99
N ILE A 510 20.91 -4.96 4.83
CA ILE A 510 21.03 -3.49 4.71
C ILE A 510 22.08 -2.89 5.68
N GLY A 511 23.10 -3.67 6.04
CA GLY A 511 24.17 -3.23 6.94
C GLY A 511 23.88 -3.38 8.44
N PHE A 512 22.76 -4.00 8.83
CA PHE A 512 22.36 -4.25 10.22
C PHE A 512 22.47 -5.74 10.59
N VAL A 513 23.68 -6.29 10.54
CA VAL A 513 23.94 -7.70 10.88
C VAL A 513 23.63 -8.03 12.34
N GLU A 514 23.73 -7.05 13.24
CA GLU A 514 23.40 -7.22 14.65
C GLU A 514 21.93 -7.56 14.91
N ASN A 515 21.04 -7.20 13.98
CA ASN A 515 19.60 -7.44 14.06
C ASN A 515 19.16 -8.71 13.32
N TYR A 516 20.02 -9.26 12.45
CA TYR A 516 19.76 -10.52 11.76
C TYR A 516 19.91 -11.72 12.71
N VAL A 517 19.03 -12.71 12.62
CA VAL A 517 19.13 -13.98 13.34
C VAL A 517 19.12 -15.15 12.37
N ASP A 518 20.12 -16.04 12.47
CA ASP A 518 20.05 -17.35 11.82
C ASP A 518 19.22 -18.31 12.68
N LEU A 519 18.04 -18.69 12.18
CA LEU A 519 17.10 -19.55 12.91
C LEU A 519 17.60 -20.99 13.07
N SER A 520 18.56 -21.41 12.25
CA SER A 520 19.24 -22.69 12.41
C SER A 520 20.29 -22.67 13.54
N ASN A 521 20.66 -21.47 14.02
CA ASN A 521 21.59 -21.28 15.14
C ASN A 521 20.82 -21.05 16.45
N THR A 522 20.68 -22.11 17.22
CA THR A 522 19.99 -22.13 18.52
C THR A 522 20.46 -21.03 19.49
N GLU A 523 21.76 -20.74 19.56
CA GLU A 523 22.29 -19.75 20.51
C GLU A 523 21.97 -18.31 20.09
N GLU A 524 21.92 -18.04 18.79
CA GLU A 524 21.44 -16.76 18.26
C GLU A 524 19.94 -16.59 18.52
N VAL A 525 19.14 -17.64 18.30
CA VAL A 525 17.70 -17.61 18.59
C VAL A 525 17.44 -17.33 20.06
N LYS A 526 18.13 -18.01 20.99
CA LYS A 526 17.99 -17.77 22.43
C LYS A 526 18.34 -16.34 22.83
N SER A 527 19.43 -15.80 22.27
CA SER A 527 19.90 -14.46 22.65
C SER A 527 19.05 -13.34 22.07
N LYS A 528 18.55 -13.48 20.84
CA LYS A 528 17.79 -12.44 20.13
C LYS A 528 16.28 -12.59 20.24
N ILE A 529 15.78 -13.78 20.61
CA ILE A 529 14.36 -14.11 20.81
C ILE A 529 14.15 -14.69 22.22
N PRO A 530 14.44 -13.93 23.30
CA PRO A 530 14.52 -14.45 24.68
C PRO A 530 13.20 -14.95 25.26
N PHE A 531 12.08 -14.72 24.58
CA PHE A 531 10.75 -15.11 25.03
C PHE A 531 10.44 -16.60 24.87
N VAL A 532 11.23 -17.35 24.09
CA VAL A 532 11.04 -18.81 23.91
C VAL A 532 11.02 -19.52 25.27
N SER A 533 11.94 -19.18 26.18
CA SER A 533 12.05 -19.82 27.50
C SER A 533 10.87 -19.47 28.41
N ARG A 534 10.39 -18.22 28.38
CA ARG A 534 9.24 -17.79 29.18
C ARG A 534 7.95 -18.44 28.67
N PHE A 535 7.75 -18.47 27.36
CA PHE A 535 6.60 -19.13 26.74
C PHE A 535 6.60 -20.63 27.04
N LYS A 536 7.77 -21.28 26.95
CA LYS A 536 7.94 -22.69 27.31
C LYS A 536 7.48 -23.02 28.73
N SER A 537 7.91 -22.23 29.71
CA SER A 537 7.47 -22.43 31.10
C SER A 537 5.95 -22.31 31.21
N LEU A 538 5.37 -21.24 30.65
CA LEU A 538 3.94 -20.98 30.77
C LEU A 538 3.09 -22.03 30.04
N ALA A 539 3.50 -22.45 28.84
CA ALA A 539 2.81 -23.47 28.05
C ALA A 539 2.82 -24.83 28.76
N ASN A 540 3.95 -25.23 29.34
CA ASN A 540 4.05 -26.47 30.13
C ASN A 540 3.16 -26.39 31.38
N ASP A 541 3.27 -25.32 32.16
CA ASP A 541 2.51 -25.16 33.41
C ASP A 541 0.99 -25.18 33.16
N ILE A 542 0.52 -24.53 32.09
CA ILE A 542 -0.90 -24.52 31.71
C ILE A 542 -1.35 -25.90 31.22
N ALA A 543 -0.53 -26.57 30.41
CA ALA A 543 -0.86 -27.91 29.92
C ALA A 543 -0.90 -28.94 31.05
N GLU A 544 0.05 -28.89 31.99
CA GLU A 544 0.05 -29.76 33.17
C GLU A 544 -1.22 -29.57 34.01
N ARG A 545 -1.57 -28.33 34.36
CA ARG A 545 -2.80 -28.05 35.11
C ARG A 545 -4.06 -28.49 34.37
N PHE A 546 -4.17 -28.18 33.08
CA PHE A 546 -5.35 -28.53 32.29
C PHE A 546 -5.67 -30.04 32.31
N TYR A 547 -4.64 -30.90 32.21
CA TYR A 547 -4.81 -32.36 32.22
C TYR A 547 -4.74 -33.00 33.62
N ASP A 548 -4.36 -32.25 34.64
CA ASP A 548 -4.48 -32.72 36.02
C ASP A 548 -5.89 -32.42 36.58
N ASP A 549 -6.54 -31.37 36.06
CA ASP A 549 -7.90 -30.95 36.42
C ASP A 549 -9.02 -31.61 35.57
N ASN A 550 -8.69 -32.28 34.46
CA ASN A 550 -9.63 -32.95 33.54
C ASN A 550 -9.13 -34.36 33.17
#